data_AF-A0A263DDG6-F1
#
_entry.id   AF-A0A263DDG6-F1
#
_cell.length_a   1.000
_cell.length_b   1.000
_cell.length_c   1.000
_cell.angle_alpha   90.00
_cell.angle_beta   90.00
_cell.angle_gamma   90.00
#
_symmetry.space_group_name_H-M   'P 1'
#
loop_
_entity.id
_entity.type
_entity.pdbx_description
1 polymer ?
#
loop_
_entity_poly.entity_id
_entity_poly.type
_entity_poly.pdbx_seq_one_letter_code
_entity_poly.pdbx_strand_id
1 'polypeptide(L)'
;MRHLDDGRPAHHPGPRRRPHLGSTPHRRLPPRPGTPATTGHLRVGGRCRAVRKRGDGGAVVSGVERPLTIAVTGAHSTGKSTFLARLAHRLRQHDLEVATVADLGEQAQQIGLPILHSHTYTSTLWIMTRGISNELATWPHADVLLVDRPVPDALGYYLAALIYRGETPDPTLLGHLRTLAAQHSMHYDLIFRTELDHTVPLGTNKARDDNIRYRRLADHHIATVLHDLGIGYELLAIDGHDTAITRATAFTLTQHTGDDLATI
;
A
#
# COMPACT_ATOMS: atom_id res chain seq x y z
N MET A 1 -10.87 48.75 47.14
CA MET A 1 -11.85 49.70 47.69
C MET A 1 -11.49 51.09 47.17
N ARG A 2 -12.23 51.57 46.15
CA ARG A 2 -12.45 52.95 45.61
C ARG A 2 -11.20 53.82 45.29
N HIS A 3 -11.06 54.56 44.18
CA HIS A 3 -11.93 55.41 43.34
C HIS A 3 -11.33 55.49 41.91
N LEU A 4 -12.07 55.38 40.79
CA LEU A 4 -12.77 56.43 40.00
C LEU A 4 -11.83 57.55 39.49
N ASP A 5 -11.88 58.10 38.27
CA ASP A 5 -12.56 57.84 36.98
C ASP A 5 -11.96 58.86 35.95
N ASP A 6 -12.41 58.75 34.71
CA ASP A 6 -12.60 59.81 33.71
C ASP A 6 -11.48 60.25 32.73
N GLY A 7 -11.82 60.16 31.44
CA GLY A 7 -11.06 60.80 30.36
C GLY A 7 -11.36 60.34 28.91
N ARG A 8 -12.60 60.47 28.44
CA ARG A 8 -12.95 60.62 27.00
C ARG A 8 -13.95 61.78 26.90
N PRO A 9 -13.95 62.64 25.86
CA PRO A 9 -14.47 62.25 24.53
C PRO A 9 -13.95 63.05 23.32
N ALA A 10 -14.28 62.61 22.09
CA ALA A 10 -14.88 63.46 21.04
C ALA A 10 -15.28 62.64 19.79
N HIS A 11 -16.49 62.89 19.31
CA HIS A 11 -17.18 62.29 18.17
C HIS A 11 -17.30 63.32 17.01
N HIS A 12 -17.06 62.88 15.76
CA HIS A 12 -17.74 63.23 14.47
C HIS A 12 -17.83 64.70 13.96
N PRO A 13 -17.99 64.98 12.63
CA PRO A 13 -18.83 64.26 11.64
C PRO A 13 -18.28 64.12 10.18
N GLY A 14 -19.04 63.37 9.33
CA GLY A 14 -18.83 63.18 7.87
C GLY A 14 -19.16 64.42 7.01
N PRO A 15 -19.59 64.34 5.70
CA PRO A 15 -20.38 63.26 5.07
C PRO A 15 -20.20 63.01 3.53
N ARG A 16 -20.92 61.98 3.01
CA ARG A 16 -21.67 61.92 1.70
C ARG A 16 -20.85 61.89 0.36
N ARG A 17 -21.14 61.14 -0.71
CA ARG A 17 -22.38 60.60 -1.31
C ARG A 17 -22.11 59.35 -2.20
N ARG A 18 -23.11 58.47 -2.33
CA ARG A 18 -23.37 57.52 -3.46
C ARG A 18 -23.98 58.33 -4.67
N PRO A 19 -24.59 57.78 -5.77
CA PRO A 19 -24.90 56.39 -6.16
C PRO A 19 -24.95 56.05 -7.70
N HIS A 20 -25.33 54.78 -8.00
CA HIS A 20 -26.15 54.29 -9.16
C HIS A 20 -25.47 54.14 -10.55
N LEU A 21 -25.84 53.22 -11.48
CA LEU A 21 -26.98 52.30 -11.65
C LEU A 21 -26.69 51.33 -12.85
N GLY A 22 -27.36 50.17 -12.85
CA GLY A 22 -27.84 49.42 -14.03
C GLY A 22 -26.92 48.33 -14.62
N SER A 23 -27.37 47.20 -15.17
CA SER A 23 -28.66 46.48 -15.18
C SER A 23 -28.47 45.22 -16.08
N THR A 24 -28.82 44.03 -15.55
CA THR A 24 -29.48 42.81 -16.14
C THR A 24 -29.57 42.56 -17.67
N PRO A 25 -30.08 41.39 -18.17
CA PRO A 25 -29.87 39.95 -17.86
C PRO A 25 -29.85 39.04 -19.14
N HIS A 26 -29.48 37.74 -19.06
CA HIS A 26 -29.91 36.66 -20.00
C HIS A 26 -29.76 35.27 -19.32
N ARG A 27 -30.84 34.52 -18.98
CA ARG A 27 -31.51 33.41 -19.73
C ARG A 27 -30.54 32.31 -20.26
N ARG A 28 -30.74 30.99 -20.19
CA ARG A 28 -31.66 30.02 -19.51
C ARG A 28 -31.19 28.59 -19.94
N LEU A 29 -31.32 27.58 -19.05
CA LEU A 29 -31.54 26.11 -19.28
C LEU A 29 -30.40 25.24 -19.87
N PRO A 30 -30.49 23.88 -19.81
CA PRO A 30 -30.73 22.95 -18.70
C PRO A 30 -29.58 21.88 -18.60
N PRO A 31 -29.57 20.92 -17.64
CA PRO A 31 -28.50 19.92 -17.57
C PRO A 31 -28.69 18.84 -18.63
N ARG A 32 -27.61 18.41 -19.30
CA ARG A 32 -27.61 17.21 -20.15
C ARG A 32 -26.90 16.04 -19.45
N PRO A 33 -27.47 14.83 -19.54
CA PRO A 33 -26.90 13.61 -18.98
C PRO A 33 -25.94 12.94 -19.98
N GLY A 34 -24.96 12.21 -19.44
CA GLY A 34 -24.30 11.09 -20.12
C GLY A 34 -22.97 11.41 -20.80
N THR A 35 -21.86 11.10 -20.11
CA THR A 35 -20.86 10.19 -20.67
C THR A 35 -20.13 9.48 -19.53
N PRO A 36 -20.05 8.14 -19.51
CA PRO A 36 -19.33 7.41 -18.48
C PRO A 36 -17.83 7.67 -18.62
N ALA A 37 -17.16 7.91 -17.50
CA ALA A 37 -15.73 7.74 -17.43
C ALA A 37 -15.39 6.30 -17.85
N THR A 38 -14.50 6.17 -18.82
CA THR A 38 -13.92 4.92 -19.30
C THR A 38 -13.24 4.24 -18.12
N THR A 39 -14.01 3.44 -17.40
CA THR A 39 -13.51 2.53 -16.39
C THR A 39 -12.80 1.45 -17.18
N GLY A 40 -11.47 1.39 -17.05
CA GLY A 40 -10.67 0.31 -17.60
C GLY A 40 -11.16 -1.00 -17.02
N HIS A 41 -12.11 -1.63 -17.69
CA HIS A 41 -12.48 -3.01 -17.45
C HIS A 41 -11.21 -3.84 -17.54
N LEU A 42 -10.85 -4.49 -16.44
CA LEU A 42 -10.05 -5.70 -16.50
C LEU A 42 -10.75 -6.62 -17.50
N ARG A 43 -10.15 -6.78 -18.69
CA ARG A 43 -10.43 -7.93 -19.55
C ARG A 43 -9.88 -9.15 -18.83
N VAL A 44 -10.71 -9.77 -18.00
CA VAL A 44 -10.52 -11.16 -17.58
C VAL A 44 -10.96 -12.03 -18.77
N GLY A 45 -10.09 -12.07 -19.78
CA GLY A 45 -10.11 -13.08 -20.84
C GLY A 45 -9.09 -14.17 -20.51
N GLY A 46 -9.15 -14.69 -19.28
CA GLY A 46 -8.34 -15.84 -18.85
C GLY A 46 -9.13 -17.10 -19.12
N ARG A 47 -8.54 -18.04 -19.87
CA ARG A 47 -9.09 -19.38 -20.03
C ARG A 47 -9.18 -19.99 -18.63
N CYS A 48 -10.38 -20.24 -18.13
CA CYS A 48 -10.55 -21.00 -16.89
C CYS A 48 -9.91 -22.38 -17.11
N ARG A 49 -8.74 -22.62 -16.52
CA ARG A 49 -8.18 -23.96 -16.44
C ARG A 49 -9.13 -24.76 -15.56
N ALA A 50 -9.75 -25.79 -16.12
CA ALA A 50 -10.62 -26.67 -15.38
C ALA A 50 -9.85 -27.24 -14.19
N VAL A 51 -10.38 -27.03 -12.98
CA VAL A 51 -9.89 -27.63 -11.74
C VAL A 51 -9.77 -29.13 -11.96
N ARG A 52 -8.53 -29.64 -12.01
CA ARG A 52 -8.28 -31.08 -12.10
C ARG A 52 -8.74 -31.72 -10.79
N LYS A 53 -9.92 -32.35 -10.80
CA LYS A 53 -10.35 -33.27 -9.74
C LYS A 53 -9.37 -34.46 -9.72
N ARG A 54 -8.48 -34.51 -8.72
CA ARG A 54 -7.88 -35.77 -8.27
C ARG A 54 -8.89 -36.44 -7.30
N GLY A 55 -9.46 -37.57 -7.70
CA GLY A 55 -9.86 -38.63 -6.74
C GLY A 55 -8.62 -39.51 -6.51
N ASP A 56 -8.39 -40.19 -5.41
CA ASP A 56 -9.24 -40.67 -4.30
C ASP A 56 -8.30 -40.96 -3.10
N GLY A 57 -8.82 -40.96 -1.87
CA GLY A 57 -8.14 -41.53 -0.69
C GLY A 57 -7.49 -40.57 0.32
N GLY A 58 -8.25 -40.18 1.35
CA GLY A 58 -7.74 -40.20 2.73
C GLY A 58 -6.72 -39.15 3.21
N ALA A 59 -6.95 -37.87 2.97
CA ALA A 59 -6.57 -36.77 3.86
C ALA A 59 -7.31 -35.50 3.40
N VAL A 60 -7.95 -34.76 4.29
CA VAL A 60 -8.50 -33.44 3.96
C VAL A 60 -7.32 -32.48 3.78
N VAL A 61 -6.68 -32.50 2.61
CA VAL A 61 -5.78 -31.44 2.18
C VAL A 61 -6.69 -30.35 1.62
N SER A 62 -7.17 -29.46 2.50
CA SER A 62 -7.87 -28.23 2.08
C SER A 62 -6.88 -27.19 1.55
N GLY A 63 -5.90 -27.63 0.76
CA GLY A 63 -4.90 -26.75 0.17
C GLY A 63 -5.47 -26.19 -1.12
N VAL A 64 -5.93 -24.94 -1.08
CA VAL A 64 -5.86 -24.13 -2.30
C VAL A 64 -4.38 -24.13 -2.70
N GLU A 65 -4.08 -24.60 -3.89
CA GLU A 65 -2.72 -24.55 -4.46
C GLU A 65 -2.28 -23.08 -4.40
N ARG A 66 -1.26 -22.78 -3.56
CA ARG A 66 -0.83 -21.42 -3.32
C ARG A 66 0.24 -21.05 -4.36
N PRO A 67 0.17 -19.85 -4.97
CA PRO A 67 1.24 -19.36 -5.81
C PRO A 67 2.51 -19.16 -5.00
N LEU A 68 3.65 -19.22 -5.67
CA LEU A 68 4.90 -18.71 -5.11
C LEU A 68 4.74 -17.20 -4.90
N THR A 69 4.91 -16.73 -3.68
CA THR A 69 4.62 -15.34 -3.32
C THR A 69 5.90 -14.57 -3.03
N ILE A 70 6.15 -13.53 -3.83
CA ILE A 70 7.29 -12.61 -3.68
C ILE A 70 6.77 -11.25 -3.24
N ALA A 71 7.21 -10.79 -2.08
CA ALA A 71 6.80 -9.50 -1.54
C ALA A 71 7.94 -8.47 -1.62
N VAL A 72 7.56 -7.19 -1.75
CA VAL A 72 8.50 -6.07 -1.71
C VAL A 72 8.03 -5.04 -0.67
N THR A 73 8.87 -4.79 0.32
CA THR A 73 8.64 -3.88 1.44
C THR A 73 9.60 -2.69 1.39
N GLY A 74 9.21 -1.58 2.04
CA GLY A 74 10.06 -0.41 2.22
C GLY A 74 9.33 0.91 2.02
N ALA A 75 9.96 2.02 2.40
CA ALA A 75 9.35 3.35 2.42
C ALA A 75 8.75 3.80 1.06
N HIS A 76 7.83 4.79 1.04
CA HIS A 76 7.27 5.29 -0.22
C HIS A 76 8.38 5.86 -1.13
N SER A 77 8.14 5.79 -2.44
CA SER A 77 9.02 6.34 -3.48
C SER A 77 10.41 5.69 -3.60
N THR A 78 10.53 4.39 -3.33
CA THR A 78 11.77 3.60 -3.49
C THR A 78 11.81 2.73 -4.76
N GLY A 79 10.98 3.03 -5.77
CA GLY A 79 10.99 2.29 -7.04
C GLY A 79 10.34 0.89 -7.01
N LYS A 80 9.71 0.48 -5.91
CA LYS A 80 9.03 -0.83 -5.75
C LYS A 80 8.13 -1.21 -6.92
N SER A 81 7.19 -0.35 -7.28
CA SER A 81 6.23 -0.67 -8.35
C SER A 81 6.92 -0.81 -9.71
N THR A 82 8.01 -0.08 -9.95
CA THR A 82 8.86 -0.25 -11.15
C THR A 82 9.59 -1.59 -11.11
N PHE A 83 10.20 -1.96 -9.98
CA PHE A 83 10.86 -3.25 -9.80
C PHE A 83 9.88 -4.41 -10.02
N LEU A 84 8.70 -4.37 -9.40
CA LEU A 84 7.65 -5.38 -9.54
C LEU A 84 7.16 -5.51 -10.98
N ALA A 85 6.98 -4.40 -11.70
CA ALA A 85 6.60 -4.43 -13.11
C ALA A 85 7.67 -5.12 -13.98
N ARG A 86 8.95 -4.85 -13.72
CA ARG A 86 10.08 -5.49 -14.42
C ARG A 86 10.16 -6.98 -14.10
N LEU A 87 10.01 -7.36 -12.84
CA LEU A 87 9.99 -8.76 -12.41
C LEU A 87 8.82 -9.51 -13.03
N ALA A 88 7.61 -8.94 -12.99
CA ALA A 88 6.44 -9.53 -13.63
C ALA A 88 6.64 -9.76 -15.13
N HIS A 89 7.23 -8.79 -15.82
CA HIS A 89 7.56 -8.93 -17.24
C HIS A 89 8.55 -10.08 -17.47
N ARG A 90 9.62 -10.16 -16.67
CA ARG A 90 10.64 -11.21 -16.80
C ARG A 90 10.05 -12.60 -16.55
N LEU A 91 9.22 -12.77 -15.54
CA LEU A 91 8.59 -14.06 -15.22
C LEU A 91 7.59 -14.49 -16.29
N ARG A 92 6.82 -13.57 -16.87
CA ARG A 92 5.91 -13.86 -17.99
C ARG A 92 6.63 -14.30 -19.26
N GLN A 93 7.90 -13.94 -19.45
CA GLN A 93 8.71 -14.48 -20.55
C GLN A 93 9.05 -15.97 -20.39
N HIS A 94 8.79 -16.53 -19.20
CA HIS A 94 8.92 -17.95 -18.88
C HIS A 94 7.56 -18.65 -18.79
N ASP A 95 6.52 -18.11 -19.43
CA ASP A 95 5.17 -18.68 -19.51
C ASP A 95 4.44 -18.85 -18.16
N LEU A 96 4.88 -18.14 -17.12
CA LEU A 96 4.22 -18.12 -15.80
C LEU A 96 3.06 -17.12 -15.74
N GLU A 97 1.95 -17.53 -15.13
CA GLU A 97 0.82 -16.66 -14.78
C GLU A 97 1.18 -15.80 -13.55
N VAL A 98 1.46 -14.52 -13.78
CA VAL A 98 1.88 -13.59 -12.71
C VAL A 98 0.77 -12.60 -12.36
N ALA A 99 0.33 -12.64 -11.10
CA ALA A 99 -0.54 -11.65 -10.48
C ALA A 99 0.25 -10.62 -9.66
N THR A 100 -0.31 -9.44 -9.47
CA THR A 100 0.28 -8.39 -8.62
C THR A 100 -0.80 -7.76 -7.74
N VAL A 101 -0.57 -7.75 -6.43
CA VAL A 101 -1.38 -7.00 -5.47
C VAL A 101 -0.64 -5.69 -5.18
N ALA A 102 -1.31 -4.58 -5.48
CA ALA A 102 -0.76 -3.24 -5.31
C ALA A 102 -0.98 -2.68 -3.90
N ASP A 103 -0.21 -1.66 -3.53
CA ASP A 103 -0.36 -0.87 -2.31
C ASP A 103 -1.80 -0.35 -2.14
N LEU A 104 -2.36 -0.53 -0.94
CA LEU A 104 -3.72 -0.16 -0.58
C LEU A 104 -3.86 1.26 -0.02
N GLY A 105 -2.77 2.01 0.14
CA GLY A 105 -2.80 3.36 0.72
C GLY A 105 -3.80 4.30 0.04
N GLU A 106 -3.89 4.27 -1.30
CA GLU A 106 -4.86 5.09 -2.04
C GLU A 106 -6.31 4.65 -1.82
N GLN A 107 -6.57 3.34 -1.78
CA GLN A 107 -7.90 2.83 -1.50
C GLN A 107 -8.34 3.19 -0.07
N ALA A 108 -7.43 3.11 0.90
CA ALA A 108 -7.71 3.49 2.27
C ALA A 108 -8.08 4.98 2.36
N GLN A 109 -7.35 5.86 1.67
CA GLN A 109 -7.69 7.29 1.59
C GLN A 109 -9.08 7.53 0.97
N GLN A 110 -9.41 6.83 -0.11
CA GLN A 110 -10.69 6.99 -0.79
C GLN A 110 -11.90 6.65 0.10
N ILE A 111 -11.73 5.71 1.04
CA ILE A 111 -12.78 5.35 2.01
C ILE A 111 -12.69 6.15 3.32
N GLY A 112 -11.83 7.17 3.38
CA GLY A 112 -11.70 8.07 4.52
C GLY A 112 -10.84 7.54 5.67
N LEU A 113 -10.07 6.47 5.47
CA LEU A 113 -9.14 5.97 6.48
C LEU A 113 -7.84 6.79 6.49
N PRO A 114 -7.33 7.15 7.68
CA PRO A 114 -6.10 7.93 7.78
C PRO A 114 -4.88 7.05 7.47
N ILE A 115 -3.98 7.56 6.62
CA ILE A 115 -2.74 6.88 6.22
C ILE A 115 -1.50 7.72 6.58
N LEU A 116 -0.31 7.20 6.25
CA LEU A 116 0.99 7.84 6.51
C LEU A 116 1.12 8.21 8.00
N HIS A 117 1.58 9.43 8.31
CA HIS A 117 1.76 9.92 9.67
C HIS A 117 0.48 9.89 10.54
N SER A 118 -0.69 9.70 9.94
CA SER A 118 -1.98 9.61 10.64
C SER A 118 -2.48 8.16 10.79
N HIS A 119 -1.67 7.14 10.48
CA HIS A 119 -2.06 5.74 10.63
C HIS A 119 -2.62 5.44 12.03
N THR A 120 -3.77 4.80 12.09
CA THR A 120 -4.44 4.36 13.32
C THR A 120 -4.51 2.84 13.36
N TYR A 121 -4.88 2.26 14.51
CA TYR A 121 -5.16 0.84 14.61
C TYR A 121 -6.16 0.38 13.54
N THR A 122 -7.28 1.10 13.39
CA THR A 122 -8.34 0.76 12.44
C THR A 122 -7.85 0.80 10.99
N SER A 123 -7.09 1.84 10.60
CA SER A 123 -6.56 1.89 9.23
C SER A 123 -5.52 0.81 8.96
N THR A 124 -4.69 0.50 9.96
CA THR A 124 -3.71 -0.60 9.87
C THR A 124 -4.40 -1.95 9.71
N LEU A 125 -5.35 -2.26 10.57
CA LEU A 125 -6.10 -3.51 10.52
C LEU A 125 -6.84 -3.65 9.19
N TRP A 126 -7.44 -2.57 8.69
CA TRP A 126 -8.12 -2.58 7.40
C TRP A 126 -7.13 -2.86 6.25
N ILE A 127 -5.98 -2.19 6.21
CA ILE A 127 -4.96 -2.42 5.17
C ILE A 127 -4.48 -3.87 5.22
N MET A 128 -4.17 -4.41 6.41
CA MET A 128 -3.69 -5.78 6.54
C MET A 128 -4.75 -6.78 6.08
N THR A 129 -5.98 -6.70 6.60
CA THR A 129 -7.04 -7.65 6.27
C THR A 129 -7.49 -7.53 4.81
N ARG A 130 -7.52 -6.33 4.25
CA ARG A 130 -7.82 -6.13 2.82
C ARG A 130 -6.70 -6.63 1.92
N GLY A 131 -5.44 -6.46 2.32
CA GLY A 131 -4.27 -7.00 1.63
C GLY A 131 -4.35 -8.52 1.54
N ILE A 132 -4.54 -9.18 2.70
CA ILE A 132 -4.75 -10.63 2.80
C ILE A 132 -5.90 -11.09 1.90
N SER A 133 -7.05 -10.40 1.96
CA SER A 133 -8.20 -10.75 1.13
C SER A 133 -7.90 -10.64 -0.37
N ASN A 134 -7.13 -9.65 -0.81
CA ASN A 134 -6.77 -9.48 -2.21
C ASN A 134 -5.74 -10.53 -2.65
N GLU A 135 -4.77 -10.85 -1.82
CA GLU A 135 -3.80 -11.92 -2.06
C GLU A 135 -4.51 -13.26 -2.24
N LEU A 136 -5.37 -13.64 -1.30
CA LEU A 136 -6.11 -14.90 -1.35
C LEU A 136 -7.02 -15.01 -2.58
N ALA A 137 -7.63 -13.91 -3.01
CA ALA A 137 -8.46 -13.88 -4.22
C ALA A 137 -7.65 -14.14 -5.51
N THR A 138 -6.33 -13.91 -5.48
CA THR A 138 -5.45 -14.16 -6.64
C THR A 138 -4.85 -15.56 -6.66
N TRP A 139 -4.82 -16.27 -5.53
CA TRP A 139 -4.16 -17.58 -5.44
C TRP A 139 -4.62 -18.60 -6.47
N PRO A 140 -5.93 -18.76 -6.77
CA PRO A 140 -6.39 -19.76 -7.75
C PRO A 140 -6.07 -19.41 -9.22
N HIS A 141 -5.43 -18.27 -9.48
CA HIS A 141 -5.31 -17.66 -10.81
C HIS A 141 -3.89 -17.23 -11.16
N ALA A 142 -2.89 -17.67 -10.38
CA ALA A 142 -1.51 -17.29 -10.58
C ALA A 142 -0.58 -18.44 -10.20
N ASP A 143 0.52 -18.55 -10.93
CA ASP A 143 1.69 -19.36 -10.56
C ASP A 143 2.59 -18.58 -9.59
N VAL A 144 2.62 -17.25 -9.76
CA VAL A 144 3.42 -16.32 -8.96
C VAL A 144 2.61 -15.10 -8.55
N LEU A 145 2.62 -14.79 -7.26
CA LEU A 145 2.00 -13.60 -6.71
C LEU A 145 3.08 -12.59 -6.29
N LEU A 146 3.00 -11.39 -6.85
CA LEU A 146 3.84 -10.27 -6.46
C LEU A 146 3.08 -9.31 -5.54
N VAL A 147 3.64 -8.97 -4.38
CA VAL A 147 2.98 -8.11 -3.38
C VAL A 147 3.75 -6.81 -3.18
N ASP A 148 3.15 -5.67 -3.54
CA ASP A 148 3.65 -4.34 -3.20
C ASP A 148 3.14 -3.97 -1.80
N ARG A 149 4.06 -3.85 -0.83
CA ARG A 149 3.78 -3.63 0.60
C ARG A 149 3.03 -4.79 1.27
N PRO A 150 3.76 -5.86 1.64
CA PRO A 150 3.16 -6.97 2.35
C PRO A 150 2.61 -6.56 3.71
N VAL A 151 1.74 -7.38 4.29
CA VAL A 151 1.13 -7.20 5.62
C VAL A 151 2.06 -6.63 6.72
N PRO A 152 3.30 -7.13 6.96
CA PRO A 152 4.21 -6.53 7.95
C PRO A 152 4.62 -5.08 7.66
N ASP A 153 4.60 -4.64 6.40
CA ASP A 153 4.89 -3.25 6.00
C ASP A 153 3.90 -2.30 6.66
N ALA A 154 2.60 -2.63 6.65
CA ALA A 154 1.54 -1.82 7.26
C ALA A 154 1.73 -1.65 8.78
N LEU A 155 2.22 -2.69 9.47
CA LEU A 155 2.57 -2.62 10.88
C LEU A 155 3.76 -1.68 11.13
N GLY A 156 4.77 -1.70 10.25
CA GLY A 156 5.89 -0.76 10.29
C GLY A 156 5.44 0.70 10.16
N TYR A 157 4.53 0.98 9.21
CA TYR A 157 3.94 2.31 9.04
C TYR A 157 3.13 2.78 10.26
N TYR A 158 2.39 1.86 10.89
CA TYR A 158 1.64 2.16 12.10
C TYR A 158 2.55 2.57 13.27
N LEU A 159 3.61 1.80 13.53
CA LEU A 159 4.57 2.11 14.59
C LEU A 159 5.28 3.44 14.32
N ALA A 160 5.69 3.68 13.06
CA ALA A 160 6.26 4.96 12.66
C ALA A 160 5.30 6.13 12.91
N ALA A 161 4.00 5.93 12.66
CA ALA A 161 2.99 6.96 12.84
C ALA A 161 2.76 7.28 14.32
N LEU A 162 2.73 6.27 15.18
CA LEU A 162 2.65 6.45 16.64
C LEU A 162 3.85 7.26 17.17
N ILE A 163 5.08 6.87 16.80
CA ILE A 163 6.29 7.60 17.21
C ILE A 163 6.30 9.03 16.66
N TYR A 164 5.86 9.21 15.41
CA TYR A 164 5.77 10.55 14.82
C TYR A 164 4.79 11.45 15.58
N ARG A 165 3.68 10.91 16.08
CA ARG A 165 2.67 11.64 16.88
C ARG A 165 2.99 11.69 18.38
N GLY A 166 4.03 10.98 18.85
CA GLY A 166 4.37 10.88 20.27
C GLY A 166 3.37 10.05 21.07
N GLU A 167 2.72 9.08 20.44
CA GLU A 167 1.71 8.20 21.04
C GLU A 167 2.32 6.84 21.42
N THR A 168 1.79 6.24 22.48
CA THR A 168 2.10 4.85 22.85
C THR A 168 1.01 3.91 22.34
N PRO A 169 1.38 2.77 21.72
CA PRO A 169 0.39 1.78 21.31
C PRO A 169 -0.24 1.10 22.52
N ASP A 170 -1.55 0.82 22.43
CA ASP A 170 -2.18 -0.17 23.30
C ASP A 170 -1.51 -1.55 23.10
N PRO A 171 -0.96 -2.18 24.15
CA PRO A 171 -0.25 -3.46 24.03
C PRO A 171 -1.11 -4.60 23.46
N THR A 172 -2.42 -4.61 23.75
CA THR A 172 -3.35 -5.64 23.29
C THR A 172 -3.60 -5.49 21.80
N LEU A 173 -3.88 -4.27 21.35
CA LEU A 173 -4.09 -3.97 19.93
C LEU A 173 -2.83 -4.21 19.10
N LEU A 174 -1.67 -3.82 19.63
CA LEU A 174 -0.40 -4.08 18.98
C LEU A 174 -0.08 -5.58 18.92
N GLY A 175 -0.37 -6.33 19.99
CA GLY A 175 -0.23 -7.79 20.03
C GLY A 175 -1.06 -8.46 18.92
N HIS A 176 -2.31 -8.04 18.75
CA HIS A 176 -3.17 -8.54 17.67
C HIS A 176 -2.57 -8.28 16.28
N LEU A 177 -2.15 -7.05 15.97
CA LEU A 177 -1.54 -6.74 14.67
C LEU A 177 -0.24 -7.52 14.45
N ARG A 178 0.60 -7.69 15.49
CA ARG A 178 1.82 -8.49 15.41
C ARG A 178 1.52 -9.95 15.08
N THR A 179 0.54 -10.56 15.75
CA THR A 179 0.14 -11.94 15.47
C THR A 179 -0.36 -12.08 14.03
N LEU A 180 -1.21 -11.15 13.56
CA LEU A 180 -1.69 -11.17 12.19
C LEU A 180 -0.55 -11.06 11.17
N ALA A 181 0.39 -10.14 11.39
CA ALA A 181 1.56 -9.98 10.53
C ALA A 181 2.45 -11.22 10.51
N ALA A 182 2.76 -11.78 11.69
CA ALA A 182 3.61 -12.96 11.80
C ALA A 182 2.99 -14.18 11.11
N GLN A 183 1.71 -14.45 11.38
CA GLN A 183 1.04 -15.63 10.83
C GLN A 183 0.89 -15.55 9.31
N HIS A 184 0.48 -14.39 8.79
CA HIS A 184 0.33 -14.25 7.33
C HIS A 184 1.68 -14.24 6.61
N SER A 185 2.75 -13.76 7.26
CA SER A 185 4.07 -13.70 6.64
C SER A 185 4.67 -15.08 6.30
N MET A 186 4.14 -16.15 6.87
CA MET A 186 4.52 -17.53 6.52
C MET A 186 4.17 -17.90 5.07
N HIS A 187 3.33 -17.10 4.41
CA HIS A 187 2.95 -17.31 3.01
C HIS A 187 3.86 -16.60 2.01
N TYR A 188 4.80 -15.77 2.46
CA TYR A 188 5.79 -15.14 1.60
C TYR A 188 7.01 -16.05 1.44
N ASP A 189 7.30 -16.47 0.22
CA ASP A 189 8.46 -17.32 -0.09
C ASP A 189 9.75 -16.52 -0.25
N LEU A 190 9.62 -15.26 -0.67
CA LEU A 190 10.74 -14.34 -0.82
C LEU A 190 10.30 -12.91 -0.52
N ILE A 191 11.07 -12.20 0.30
CA ILE A 191 10.80 -10.79 0.63
C ILE A 191 12.01 -9.95 0.26
N PHE A 192 11.80 -8.92 -0.55
CA PHE A 192 12.78 -7.89 -0.81
C PHE A 192 12.46 -6.64 0.00
N ARG A 193 13.46 -6.09 0.68
CA ARG A 193 13.35 -4.79 1.33
C ARG A 193 14.13 -3.74 0.54
N THR A 194 13.45 -2.71 0.06
CA THR A 194 14.11 -1.60 -0.64
C THR A 194 14.95 -0.77 0.31
N GLU A 195 16.17 -0.46 -0.10
CA GLU A 195 17.01 0.51 0.60
C GLU A 195 16.47 1.93 0.40
N LEU A 196 16.44 2.71 1.49
CA LEU A 196 16.04 4.11 1.41
C LEU A 196 17.23 4.96 0.98
N ASP A 197 17.19 5.49 -0.24
CA ASP A 197 18.13 6.53 -0.66
C ASP A 197 17.86 7.83 0.10
N HIS A 198 18.78 8.19 1.00
CA HIS A 198 18.72 9.44 1.77
C HIS A 198 19.14 10.67 0.96
N THR A 199 19.67 10.49 -0.25
CA THR A 199 20.25 11.55 -1.10
C THR A 199 19.31 12.04 -2.20
N VAL A 200 18.27 11.28 -2.55
CA VAL A 200 17.25 11.71 -3.53
C VAL A 200 16.27 12.67 -2.86
N PRO A 201 16.24 13.97 -3.28
CA PRO A 201 15.21 14.90 -2.85
C PRO A 201 13.84 14.37 -3.27
N LEU A 202 12.81 14.62 -2.46
CA LEU A 202 11.44 14.25 -2.77
C LEU A 202 11.08 14.76 -4.16
N GLY A 203 10.84 13.84 -5.10
CA GLY A 203 10.38 14.21 -6.43
C GLY A 203 9.02 14.90 -6.34
N THR A 204 8.86 16.01 -7.05
CA THR A 204 7.64 16.83 -7.13
C THR A 204 6.40 16.09 -7.71
N ASN A 205 6.52 14.80 -8.01
CA ASN A 205 5.54 14.06 -8.81
C ASN A 205 4.40 13.41 -8.03
N LYS A 206 4.37 13.48 -6.70
CA LYS A 206 3.17 13.14 -5.92
C LYS A 206 3.09 14.05 -4.70
N ALA A 207 2.01 14.82 -4.60
CA ALA A 207 1.65 15.67 -3.46
C ALA A 207 1.29 14.86 -2.19
N ARG A 208 2.01 13.77 -1.89
CA ARG A 208 1.62 12.78 -0.88
C ARG A 208 2.51 12.72 0.36
N ASP A 209 3.75 13.22 0.39
CA ASP A 209 4.48 13.28 1.67
C ASP A 209 5.76 14.15 1.59
N ASP A 210 5.71 15.37 2.12
CA ASP A 210 6.87 16.28 2.21
C ASP A 210 7.79 15.94 3.41
N ASN A 211 7.48 14.87 4.15
CA ASN A 211 8.03 14.63 5.48
C ASN A 211 9.14 13.58 5.49
N ILE A 212 10.36 14.05 5.19
CA ILE A 212 11.59 13.25 5.26
C ILE A 212 11.74 12.53 6.62
N ARG A 213 11.31 13.17 7.72
CA ARG A 213 11.36 12.57 9.07
C ARG A 213 10.45 11.35 9.16
N TYR A 214 9.20 11.45 8.70
CA TYR A 214 8.28 10.32 8.72
C TYR A 214 8.77 9.16 7.83
N ARG A 215 9.32 9.47 6.66
CA ARG A 215 9.87 8.46 5.74
C ARG A 215 11.01 7.66 6.37
N ARG A 216 11.91 8.30 7.12
CA ARG A 216 12.98 7.63 7.88
C ARG A 216 12.44 6.76 9.01
N LEU A 217 11.41 7.25 9.72
CA LEU A 217 10.74 6.46 10.76
C LEU A 217 10.08 5.21 10.16
N ALA A 218 9.40 5.35 9.01
CA ALA A 218 8.78 4.22 8.33
C ALA A 218 9.82 3.17 7.92
N ASP A 219 10.92 3.56 7.28
CA ASP A 219 11.99 2.63 6.92
C ASP A 219 12.58 1.90 8.14
N HIS A 220 12.87 2.64 9.21
CA HIS A 220 13.37 2.06 10.45
C HIS A 220 12.39 1.06 11.07
N HIS A 221 11.11 1.43 11.23
CA HIS A 221 10.13 0.55 11.88
C HIS A 221 9.73 -0.64 11.02
N ILE A 222 9.77 -0.53 9.68
CA ILE A 222 9.65 -1.69 8.80
C ILE A 222 10.78 -2.67 9.06
N ALA A 223 12.03 -2.19 9.16
CA ALA A 223 13.19 -3.01 9.54
C ALA A 223 12.95 -3.77 10.85
N THR A 224 12.55 -3.01 11.87
CA THR A 224 12.35 -3.52 13.23
C THR A 224 11.25 -4.57 13.24
N VAL A 225 10.13 -4.35 12.54
CA VAL A 225 9.03 -5.33 12.47
C VAL A 225 9.49 -6.63 11.83
N LEU A 226 10.22 -6.57 10.71
CA LEU A 226 10.72 -7.79 10.06
C LEU A 226 11.66 -8.55 10.99
N HIS A 227 12.58 -7.84 11.64
CA HIS A 227 13.52 -8.42 12.60
C HIS A 227 12.81 -9.04 13.81
N ASP A 228 11.94 -8.30 14.47
CA ASP A 228 11.24 -8.72 15.70
C ASP A 228 10.32 -9.92 15.47
N LEU A 229 9.76 -10.03 14.26
CA LEU A 229 8.90 -11.15 13.88
C LEU A 229 9.70 -12.33 13.29
N GLY A 230 11.03 -12.23 13.18
CA GLY A 230 11.88 -13.28 12.62
C GLY A 230 11.66 -13.51 11.12
N ILE A 231 11.20 -12.49 10.40
CA ILE A 231 10.88 -12.57 8.97
C ILE A 231 12.16 -12.31 8.16
N GLY A 232 12.61 -13.32 7.43
CA GLY A 232 13.76 -13.19 6.52
C GLY A 232 13.48 -12.27 5.34
N TYR A 233 14.47 -11.46 4.94
CA TYR A 233 14.39 -10.61 3.76
C TYR A 233 15.76 -10.48 3.08
N GLU A 234 15.74 -10.21 1.78
CA GLU A 234 16.90 -9.81 1.00
C GLU A 234 16.87 -8.29 0.77
N LEU A 235 18.01 -7.61 0.86
CA LEU A 235 18.09 -6.19 0.56
C LEU A 235 18.03 -5.96 -0.95
N LEU A 236 17.14 -5.06 -1.36
CA LEU A 236 17.07 -4.52 -2.72
C LEU A 236 17.79 -3.17 -2.74
N ALA A 237 19.09 -3.24 -3.07
CA ALA A 237 19.93 -2.06 -3.28
C ALA A 237 19.44 -1.25 -4.50
N ILE A 238 19.71 0.05 -4.49
CA ILE A 238 19.26 1.02 -5.51
C ILE A 238 19.74 0.66 -6.91
N ASP A 239 20.98 0.19 -7.03
CA ASP A 239 21.63 -0.29 -8.26
C ASP A 239 21.51 -1.81 -8.44
N GLY A 240 21.02 -2.53 -7.43
CA GLY A 240 20.92 -3.99 -7.40
C GLY A 240 19.68 -4.58 -8.08
N HIS A 241 18.85 -3.77 -8.74
CA HIS A 241 17.56 -4.21 -9.30
C HIS A 241 17.71 -5.38 -10.29
N ASP A 242 18.72 -5.36 -11.16
CA ASP A 242 18.90 -6.40 -12.18
C ASP A 242 19.36 -7.72 -11.57
N THR A 243 20.25 -7.65 -10.57
CA THR A 243 20.68 -8.79 -9.76
C THR A 243 19.50 -9.40 -9.02
N ALA A 244 18.66 -8.57 -8.39
CA ALA A 244 17.48 -9.03 -7.66
C ALA A 244 16.42 -9.65 -8.59
N ILE A 245 16.19 -9.09 -9.78
CA ILE A 245 15.30 -9.70 -10.79
C ILE A 245 15.84 -11.08 -11.21
N THR A 246 17.14 -11.18 -11.47
CA THR A 246 17.78 -12.45 -11.84
C THR A 246 17.64 -13.49 -10.74
N ARG A 247 17.92 -13.09 -9.49
CA ARG A 247 17.78 -13.92 -8.29
C ARG A 247 16.35 -14.40 -8.08
N ALA A 248 15.36 -13.51 -8.16
CA ALA A 248 13.94 -13.82 -7.99
C ALA A 248 13.42 -14.75 -9.10
N THR A 249 13.86 -14.53 -10.35
CA THR A 249 13.52 -15.39 -11.49
C THR A 249 14.10 -16.79 -11.28
N ALA A 250 15.38 -16.91 -10.95
CA ALA A 250 16.03 -18.19 -10.70
C ALA A 250 15.37 -18.96 -9.53
N PHE A 251 15.04 -18.24 -8.44
CA PHE A 251 14.29 -18.81 -7.32
C PHE A 251 12.95 -19.40 -7.78
N THR A 252 12.18 -18.60 -8.52
CA THR A 252 10.85 -19.00 -9.00
C THR A 252 10.92 -20.23 -9.89
N LEU A 253 11.83 -20.24 -10.87
CA LEU A 253 11.97 -21.36 -11.80
C LEU A 253 12.44 -22.65 -11.11
N THR A 254 13.31 -22.52 -10.11
CA THR A 254 13.77 -23.69 -9.33
C THR A 254 12.62 -24.33 -8.56
N GLN A 255 11.79 -23.52 -7.91
CA GLN A 255 10.65 -24.01 -7.14
C GLN A 255 9.58 -24.63 -8.05
N HIS A 256 9.27 -23.99 -9.18
CA HIS A 256 8.31 -24.52 -10.17
C HIS A 256 8.78 -25.83 -10.81
N THR A 257 10.07 -25.95 -11.15
CA THR A 257 10.60 -27.21 -11.73
C THR A 257 10.68 -28.35 -10.71
N GLY A 258 10.86 -28.01 -9.42
CA GLY A 258 10.87 -28.99 -8.34
C GLY A 258 9.52 -29.67 -8.11
N ASP A 259 8.41 -28.95 -8.31
CA ASP A 259 7.06 -29.48 -8.17
C ASP A 259 6.67 -30.43 -9.33
N ASP A 260 7.19 -30.20 -10.54
CA ASP A 260 6.96 -31.06 -11.71
C ASP A 260 7.65 -32.44 -11.57
N LEU A 261 8.80 -32.52 -10.91
CA LEU A 261 9.54 -33.77 -10.71
C LEU A 261 9.02 -34.61 -9.53
N ALA A 262 8.30 -34.00 -8.58
CA ALA A 262 7.71 -34.71 -7.44
C ALA A 262 6.40 -35.45 -7.78
N THR A 263 5.94 -35.38 -9.04
CA THR A 263 4.66 -35.95 -9.50
C THR A 263 4.81 -37.21 -10.38
N ILE A 264 6.04 -37.70 -10.59
CA ILE A 264 6.34 -38.95 -11.35
C ILE A 264 6.66 -40.09 -10.38
#